data_AF-A0A812YL50-F1
#
_entry.id   AF-A0A812YL50-F1
#
_cell.length_a   1.000
_cell.length_b   1.000
_cell.length_c   1.000
_cell.angle_alpha   90.00
_cell.angle_beta   90.00
_cell.angle_gamma   90.00
#
_symmetry.space_group_name_H-M   'P 1'
#
loop_
_entity.id
_entity.type
_entity.pdbx_description
1 polymer ?
#
loop_
_entity_poly.entity_id
_entity_poly.type
_entity_poly.pdbx_seq_one_letter_code
_entity_poly.pdbx_strand_id
1 'polypeptide(L)'
;MSGTPKNFAMQSLPSPPLCNPGSSGHPFLCARRCVYVMKRGWCHVQSCKYCHLDHYLPVVKLNKRQRHLLQRLDRKSKIDLLLAAFRRGLQRAGLTDQAGSFIYLLEDVASMQPEPEAPLNKRRIDDLLKALKRMTLNDNITAFEDVLPEQVIQSFQDLRRSLAPTCDAPMTMSSKAERSLKEALEEFPLQAPALTWLL
;
A
#
# COMPACT_ATOMS: atom_id res chain seq x y z
N MET A 1 14.77 -30.77 -51.05
CA MET A 1 14.05 -29.57 -50.59
C MET A 1 14.57 -29.22 -49.21
N SER A 2 15.62 -28.41 -49.16
CA SER A 2 16.42 -28.15 -47.95
C SER A 2 15.92 -26.86 -47.32
N GLY A 3 15.06 -26.97 -46.30
CA GLY A 3 14.55 -25.82 -45.56
C GLY A 3 15.59 -25.30 -44.58
N THR A 4 16.15 -24.12 -44.86
CA THR A 4 17.00 -23.39 -43.90
C THR A 4 16.16 -22.93 -42.71
N PRO A 5 16.60 -23.15 -41.46
CA PRO A 5 15.93 -22.60 -40.29
C PRO A 5 16.11 -21.08 -40.30
N LYS A 6 14.99 -20.36 -40.29
CA LYS A 6 14.99 -18.90 -40.16
C LYS A 6 15.51 -18.55 -38.76
N ASN A 7 16.74 -18.04 -38.70
CA ASN A 7 17.29 -17.36 -37.55
C ASN A 7 16.38 -16.17 -37.20
N PHE A 8 15.46 -16.37 -36.26
CA PHE A 8 14.79 -15.27 -35.58
C PHE A 8 15.83 -14.61 -34.69
N ALA A 9 16.46 -13.55 -35.21
CA ALA A 9 17.24 -12.63 -34.40
C ALA A 9 16.34 -12.17 -33.24
N MET A 10 16.66 -12.63 -32.02
CA MET A 10 16.12 -12.06 -30.79
C MET A 10 16.62 -10.62 -30.73
N GLN A 11 15.87 -9.70 -31.34
CA GLN A 11 16.07 -8.28 -31.13
C GLN A 11 15.93 -8.05 -29.62
N SER A 12 17.01 -7.61 -28.98
CA SER A 12 17.05 -7.27 -27.57
C SER A 12 16.09 -6.11 -27.34
N LEU A 13 14.86 -6.43 -26.95
CA LEU A 13 13.89 -5.44 -26.53
C LEU A 13 14.48 -4.65 -25.35
N PRO A 14 14.34 -3.31 -25.34
CA PRO A 14 14.82 -2.50 -24.22
C PRO A 14 14.16 -2.99 -22.94
N SER A 15 14.97 -3.29 -21.93
CA SER A 15 14.47 -3.67 -20.61
C SER A 15 13.56 -2.55 -20.09
N PRO A 16 12.31 -2.85 -19.69
CA PRO A 16 11.41 -1.82 -19.17
C PRO A 16 12.05 -1.13 -17.97
N PRO A 17 11.84 0.20 -17.80
CA PRO A 17 12.44 0.93 -16.71
C PRO A 17 12.03 0.32 -15.35
N LEU A 18 13.02 0.18 -14.46
CA LEU A 18 12.87 -0.36 -13.10
C LEU A 18 11.84 0.43 -12.28
N CYS A 19 11.71 1.72 -12.56
CA CYS A 19 10.71 2.60 -11.95
C CYS A 19 9.71 3.10 -13.00
N ASN A 20 8.46 3.25 -12.56
CA ASN A 20 7.38 3.84 -13.34
C ASN A 20 6.52 4.73 -12.42
N PRO A 21 5.49 5.43 -12.93
CA PRO A 21 4.59 6.22 -12.08
C PRO A 21 3.90 5.41 -10.97
N GLY A 22 3.70 4.10 -11.15
CA GLY A 22 3.20 3.20 -10.10
C GLY A 22 4.16 3.04 -8.92
N SER A 23 5.46 3.19 -9.16
CA SER A 23 6.52 3.11 -8.15
C SER A 23 6.67 4.37 -7.29
N SER A 24 6.00 5.48 -7.63
CA SER A 24 5.95 6.72 -6.82
C SER A 24 5.46 6.48 -5.39
N GLY A 25 6.30 6.83 -4.41
CA GLY A 25 6.04 6.62 -2.98
C GLY A 25 6.42 5.24 -2.43
N HIS A 26 7.16 4.42 -3.17
CA HIS A 26 7.63 3.11 -2.68
C HIS A 26 8.52 3.26 -1.42
N PRO A 27 8.41 2.37 -0.41
CA PRO A 27 7.56 1.17 -0.35
C PRO A 27 6.17 1.39 0.29
N PHE A 28 5.91 2.56 0.87
CA PHE A 28 4.75 2.76 1.76
C PHE A 28 3.49 3.27 1.05
N LEU A 29 3.69 4.07 0.00
CA LEU A 29 2.65 4.81 -0.73
C LEU A 29 2.58 4.40 -2.21
N CYS A 30 3.43 3.49 -2.69
CA CYS A 30 3.38 3.05 -4.08
C CYS A 30 2.08 2.33 -4.42
N ALA A 31 1.77 2.26 -5.71
CA ALA A 31 0.67 1.44 -6.18
C ALA A 31 0.94 -0.04 -5.86
N ARG A 32 -0.12 -0.85 -5.93
CA ARG A 32 0.00 -2.31 -5.82
C ARG A 32 1.10 -2.85 -6.76
N ARG A 33 1.84 -3.86 -6.30
CA ARG A 33 2.87 -4.56 -7.07
C ARG A 33 2.33 -5.09 -8.42
N CYS A 34 3.10 -4.88 -9.47
CA CYS A 34 2.80 -5.37 -10.81
C CYS A 34 2.85 -6.90 -10.88
N VAL A 35 1.76 -7.51 -11.35
CA VAL A 35 1.65 -8.97 -11.47
C VAL A 35 2.62 -9.55 -12.50
N TYR A 36 2.96 -8.80 -13.55
CA TYR A 36 3.90 -9.26 -14.57
C TYR A 36 5.33 -9.28 -14.04
N VAL A 37 5.77 -8.20 -13.37
CA VAL A 37 7.09 -8.18 -12.72
C VAL A 37 7.18 -9.28 -11.67
N MET A 38 6.16 -9.44 -10.82
CA MET A 38 6.13 -10.49 -9.80
C MET A 38 6.24 -11.91 -10.38
N LYS A 39 5.61 -12.19 -11.53
CA LYS A 39 5.59 -13.54 -12.13
C LYS A 39 6.73 -13.81 -13.09
N ARG A 40 7.26 -12.79 -13.76
CA ARG A 40 8.16 -12.93 -14.93
C ARG A 40 9.46 -12.13 -14.78
N GLY A 41 9.58 -11.27 -13.78
CA GLY A 41 10.71 -10.34 -13.61
C GLY A 41 10.63 -9.10 -14.49
N TRP A 42 9.69 -9.02 -15.44
CA TRP A 42 9.56 -7.88 -16.35
C TRP A 42 8.10 -7.59 -16.72
N CYS A 43 7.83 -6.36 -17.14
CA CYS A 43 6.51 -5.89 -17.57
C CYS A 43 6.55 -5.46 -19.04
N HIS A 44 5.59 -5.92 -19.84
CA HIS A 44 5.44 -5.53 -21.25
C HIS A 44 4.49 -4.35 -21.47
N VAL A 45 3.83 -3.87 -20.42
CA VAL A 45 2.81 -2.82 -20.53
C VAL A 45 3.47 -1.45 -20.38
N GLN A 46 3.51 -0.67 -21.48
CA GLN A 46 4.14 0.66 -21.50
C GLN A 46 3.49 1.63 -20.50
N SER A 47 2.16 1.62 -20.39
CA SER A 47 1.38 2.49 -19.50
C SER A 47 1.02 1.81 -18.17
N CYS A 48 1.89 0.92 -17.66
CA CYS A 48 1.64 0.21 -16.41
C CYS A 48 1.55 1.20 -15.23
N LYS A 49 0.44 1.14 -14.48
CA LYS A 49 0.20 1.97 -13.28
C LYS A 49 0.56 1.25 -11.97
N TYR A 50 1.06 0.02 -12.05
CA TYR A 50 1.45 -0.80 -10.90
C TYR A 50 2.94 -0.66 -10.61
N CYS A 51 3.30 -0.77 -9.33
CA CYS A 51 4.69 -0.63 -8.92
C CYS A 51 5.56 -1.78 -9.46
N HIS A 52 6.69 -1.43 -10.06
CA HIS A 52 7.67 -2.36 -10.61
C HIS A 52 8.79 -2.71 -9.63
N LEU A 53 8.91 -1.98 -8.52
CA LEU A 53 9.93 -2.23 -7.51
C LEU A 53 9.63 -3.48 -6.67
N ASP A 54 10.65 -3.97 -6.00
CA ASP A 54 10.55 -5.18 -5.20
C ASP A 54 9.84 -4.91 -3.87
N HIS A 55 8.82 -5.71 -3.56
CA HIS A 55 8.06 -5.55 -2.31
C HIS A 55 8.40 -6.71 -1.39
N TYR A 56 9.03 -6.36 -0.26
CA TYR A 56 9.35 -7.28 0.82
C TYR A 56 8.21 -7.38 1.84
N LEU A 57 7.28 -6.41 1.86
CA LEU A 57 6.13 -6.44 2.75
C LEU A 57 5.05 -7.41 2.23
N PRO A 58 4.49 -8.28 3.09
CA PRO A 58 3.40 -9.16 2.70
C PRO A 58 2.15 -8.35 2.36
N VAL A 59 1.44 -8.76 1.31
CA VAL A 59 0.16 -8.13 0.93
C VAL A 59 -0.91 -8.55 1.93
N VAL A 60 -1.23 -7.64 2.86
CA VAL A 60 -2.34 -7.81 3.79
C VAL A 60 -3.62 -7.31 3.13
N LYS A 61 -4.68 -8.11 3.18
CA LYS A 61 -6.01 -7.73 2.69
C LYS A 61 -7.01 -7.82 3.82
N LEU A 62 -8.01 -6.93 3.79
CA LEU A 62 -9.17 -7.04 4.67
C LEU A 62 -9.90 -8.36 4.40
N ASN A 63 -10.17 -9.12 5.47
CA ASN A 63 -10.96 -10.33 5.37
C ASN A 63 -12.45 -10.01 5.09
N LYS A 64 -13.26 -11.03 4.81
CA LYS A 64 -14.70 -10.85 4.48
C LYS A 64 -15.45 -10.08 5.57
N ARG A 65 -15.18 -10.39 6.85
CA ARG A 65 -15.83 -9.73 8.01
C ARG A 65 -15.41 -8.27 8.13
N GLN A 66 -14.13 -7.96 7.97
CA GLN A 66 -13.61 -6.59 8.02
C GLN A 66 -14.14 -5.72 6.89
N ARG A 67 -14.20 -6.26 5.65
CA ARG A 67 -14.82 -5.56 4.52
C ARG A 67 -16.30 -5.26 4.76
N HIS A 68 -17.05 -6.25 5.25
CA HIS A 68 -18.47 -6.05 5.56
C HIS A 68 -18.67 -5.03 6.70
N LEU A 69 -17.80 -5.04 7.71
CA LEU A 69 -17.81 -4.02 8.76
C LEU A 69 -17.55 -2.64 8.16
N LEU A 70 -16.46 -2.48 7.39
CA LEU A 70 -16.08 -1.21 6.76
C LEU A 70 -17.21 -0.64 5.90
N GLN A 71 -17.89 -1.48 5.11
CA GLN A 71 -19.03 -1.08 4.28
C GLN A 71 -20.24 -0.55 5.09
N ARG A 72 -20.40 -0.99 6.34
CA ARG A 72 -21.50 -0.59 7.22
C ARG A 72 -21.18 0.62 8.09
N LEU A 73 -19.92 1.06 8.11
CA LEU A 73 -19.54 2.27 8.83
C LEU A 73 -20.11 3.48 8.11
N ASP A 74 -20.60 4.43 8.90
CA ASP A 74 -20.95 5.75 8.40
C ASP A 74 -19.70 6.49 7.90
N ARG A 75 -19.92 7.59 7.19
CA ARG A 75 -18.87 8.35 6.53
C ARG A 75 -17.85 8.93 7.52
N LYS A 76 -18.31 9.49 8.66
CA LYS A 76 -17.44 10.05 9.70
C LYS A 76 -16.50 8.96 10.24
N SER A 77 -17.07 7.82 10.64
CA SER A 77 -16.31 6.69 11.17
C SER A 77 -15.27 6.16 10.17
N LYS A 78 -15.60 6.10 8.88
CA LYS A 78 -14.63 5.73 7.84
C LYS A 78 -13.46 6.71 7.78
N ILE A 79 -13.74 8.01 7.71
CA ILE A 79 -12.70 9.04 7.63
C ILE A 79 -11.81 9.03 8.89
N ASP A 80 -12.39 8.92 10.08
CA ASP A 80 -11.65 8.86 11.34
C ASP A 80 -10.71 7.65 11.40
N LEU A 81 -11.17 6.48 10.94
CA LEU A 81 -10.34 5.27 10.85
C LEU A 81 -9.19 5.44 9.87
N LEU A 82 -9.47 6.03 8.71
CA LEU A 82 -8.46 6.31 7.71
C LEU A 82 -7.41 7.26 8.26
N LEU A 83 -7.84 8.37 8.88
CA LEU A 83 -6.95 9.36 9.49
C LEU A 83 -6.06 8.74 10.57
N ALA A 84 -6.63 7.92 11.45
CA ALA A 84 -5.87 7.20 12.48
C ALA A 84 -4.85 6.21 11.90
N ALA A 85 -5.21 5.51 10.81
CA ALA A 85 -4.30 4.61 10.11
C ALA A 85 -3.17 5.40 9.41
N PHE A 86 -3.50 6.53 8.78
CA PHE A 86 -2.56 7.37 8.04
C PHE A 86 -1.55 8.06 8.95
N ARG A 87 -1.98 8.70 10.03
CA ARG A 87 -1.06 9.35 10.99
C ARG A 87 0.01 8.37 11.48
N ARG A 88 -0.39 7.15 11.86
CA ARG A 88 0.55 6.11 12.29
C ARG A 88 1.41 5.57 11.16
N GLY A 89 0.84 5.36 9.98
CA GLY A 89 1.57 4.86 8.82
C GLY A 89 2.65 5.84 8.34
N LEU A 90 2.30 7.12 8.25
CA LEU A 90 3.22 8.19 7.88
C LEU A 90 4.30 8.40 8.92
N GLN A 91 3.96 8.37 10.21
CA GLN A 91 4.94 8.44 11.30
C GLN A 91 5.96 7.28 11.20
N ARG A 92 5.50 6.04 11.00
CA ARG A 92 6.37 4.88 10.81
C ARG A 92 7.26 4.99 9.57
N ALA A 93 6.76 5.63 8.52
CA ALA A 93 7.50 5.87 7.29
C ALA A 93 8.47 7.07 7.38
N GLY A 94 8.40 7.87 8.45
CA GLY A 94 9.14 9.13 8.55
C GLY A 94 8.67 10.19 7.55
N LEU A 95 7.38 10.17 7.20
CA LEU A 95 6.77 11.00 6.15
C LEU A 95 5.79 12.06 6.67
N THR A 96 5.76 12.29 7.99
CA THR A 96 4.78 13.20 8.62
C THR A 96 4.88 14.62 8.05
N ASP A 97 6.10 15.14 7.87
CA ASP A 97 6.32 16.52 7.43
C ASP A 97 5.91 16.70 5.95
N GLN A 98 6.27 15.74 5.09
CA GLN A 98 5.94 15.76 3.67
C GLN A 98 4.44 15.61 3.42
N ALA A 99 3.74 14.91 4.32
CA ALA A 99 2.31 14.64 4.21
C ALA A 99 1.40 15.69 4.87
N GLY A 100 1.95 16.82 5.35
CA GLY A 100 1.20 17.84 6.10
C GLY A 100 -0.06 18.32 5.39
N SER A 101 0.04 18.70 4.10
CA SER A 101 -1.12 19.16 3.33
C SER A 101 -2.20 18.09 3.15
N PHE A 102 -1.79 16.84 2.95
CA PHE A 102 -2.71 15.71 2.83
C PHE A 102 -3.45 15.44 4.15
N ILE A 103 -2.72 15.42 5.27
CA ILE A 103 -3.32 15.22 6.60
C ILE A 103 -4.28 16.37 6.95
N TYR A 104 -3.89 17.62 6.67
CA TYR A 104 -4.76 18.78 6.89
C TYR A 104 -6.08 18.66 6.12
N LEU A 105 -6.04 18.32 4.84
CA LEU A 105 -7.26 18.13 4.04
C LEU A 105 -8.13 16.99 4.57
N LEU A 106 -7.52 15.89 5.02
CA LEU A 106 -8.26 14.76 5.57
C LEU A 106 -8.92 15.11 6.91
N GLU A 107 -8.25 15.91 7.75
CA GLU A 107 -8.79 16.45 9.01
C GLU A 107 -9.94 17.42 8.78
N ASP A 108 -9.79 18.33 7.81
CA ASP A 108 -10.83 19.28 7.42
C ASP A 108 -12.11 18.53 6.98
N VAL A 109 -11.96 17.55 6.09
CA VAL A 109 -13.07 16.70 5.65
C VAL A 109 -13.72 15.93 6.81
N ALA A 110 -12.92 15.46 7.77
CA ALA A 110 -13.43 14.78 8.97
C ALA A 110 -14.25 15.72 9.85
N SER A 111 -13.84 16.98 9.99
CA SER A 111 -14.51 18.00 10.81
C SER A 111 -15.87 18.43 10.25
N MET A 112 -16.05 18.33 8.94
CA MET A 112 -17.31 18.67 8.24
C MET A 112 -18.35 17.55 8.31
N GLN A 113 -18.00 16.36 8.79
CA GLN A 113 -18.94 15.25 8.89
C GLN A 113 -19.72 15.33 10.20
N PRO A 114 -21.02 14.98 10.20
CA PRO A 114 -21.81 14.92 11.43
C PRO A 114 -21.28 13.84 12.37
N GLU A 115 -21.53 14.03 13.68
CA GLU A 115 -21.20 13.04 14.69
C GLU A 115 -21.95 11.73 14.44
N PRO A 116 -21.33 10.57 14.75
CA PRO A 116 -21.94 9.28 14.52
C PRO A 116 -23.19 9.10 15.39
N GLU A 117 -24.29 8.66 14.78
CA GLU A 117 -25.56 8.46 15.47
C GLU A 117 -25.51 7.38 16.56
N ALA A 118 -24.59 6.42 16.44
CA ALA A 118 -24.47 5.31 17.38
C ALA A 118 -23.00 4.91 17.65
N PRO A 119 -22.66 4.59 18.90
CA PRO A 119 -21.33 4.09 19.23
C PRO A 119 -21.10 2.71 18.61
N LEU A 120 -20.00 2.58 17.88
CA LEU A 120 -19.59 1.33 17.26
C LEU A 120 -18.94 0.40 18.29
N ASN A 121 -19.03 -0.91 18.05
CA ASN A 121 -18.36 -1.90 18.89
C ASN A 121 -16.83 -1.71 18.82
N LYS A 122 -16.24 -1.18 19.89
CA LYS A 122 -14.81 -0.84 20.00
C LYS A 122 -13.90 -1.99 19.58
N ARG A 123 -14.18 -3.23 20.01
CA ARG A 123 -13.36 -4.41 19.66
C ARG A 123 -13.31 -4.65 18.14
N ARG A 124 -14.45 -4.50 17.45
CA ARG A 124 -14.51 -4.68 16.00
C ARG A 124 -13.73 -3.58 15.27
N ILE A 125 -13.76 -2.36 15.79
CA ILE A 125 -13.01 -1.22 15.27
C ILE A 125 -11.51 -1.42 15.47
N ASP A 126 -11.08 -1.88 16.65
CA ASP A 126 -9.69 -2.18 16.94
C ASP A 126 -9.15 -3.28 16.00
N ASP A 127 -9.93 -4.33 15.75
CA ASP A 127 -9.56 -5.40 14.81
C ASP A 127 -9.43 -4.90 13.37
N LEU A 128 -10.24 -3.92 12.96
CA LEU A 128 -10.14 -3.28 11.65
C LEU A 128 -8.91 -2.37 11.57
N LEU A 129 -8.68 -1.52 12.57
CA LEU A 129 -7.49 -0.66 12.67
C LEU A 129 -6.19 -1.48 12.64
N LYS A 130 -6.16 -2.63 13.33
CA LYS A 130 -5.00 -3.55 13.28
C LYS A 130 -4.71 -4.03 11.87
N ALA A 131 -5.74 -4.32 11.06
CA ALA A 131 -5.55 -4.72 9.67
C ALA A 131 -5.07 -3.55 8.80
N LEU A 132 -5.68 -2.37 8.93
CA LEU A 132 -5.30 -1.17 8.17
C LEU A 132 -3.84 -0.74 8.44
N LYS A 133 -3.35 -0.91 9.68
CA LYS A 133 -1.94 -0.62 10.04
C LYS A 133 -0.92 -1.56 9.38
N ARG A 134 -1.38 -2.73 8.92
CA ARG A 134 -0.55 -3.74 8.25
C ARG A 134 -0.65 -3.68 6.73
N MET A 135 -1.62 -2.92 6.21
CA MET A 135 -1.78 -2.63 4.80
C MET A 135 -0.84 -1.48 4.39
N THR A 136 -0.59 -1.36 3.09
CA THR A 136 0.08 -0.15 2.56
C THR A 136 -0.85 1.05 2.67
N LEU A 137 -0.29 2.26 2.71
CA LEU A 137 -1.11 3.48 2.76
C LEU A 137 -1.95 3.62 1.47
N ASN A 138 -1.45 3.15 0.33
CA ASN A 138 -2.21 3.12 -0.92
C ASN A 138 -3.40 2.15 -0.87
N ASP A 139 -3.23 0.96 -0.30
CA ASP A 139 -4.34 0.02 -0.11
C ASP A 139 -5.40 0.60 0.84
N ASN A 140 -4.98 1.37 1.84
CA ASN A 140 -5.89 2.10 2.71
C ASN A 140 -6.68 3.15 1.92
N ILE A 141 -6.07 3.94 1.01
CA ILE A 141 -6.84 4.88 0.17
C ILE A 141 -7.87 4.16 -0.70
N THR A 142 -7.43 3.08 -1.36
CA THR A 142 -8.31 2.29 -2.25
C THR A 142 -9.51 1.70 -1.50
N ALA A 143 -9.32 1.32 -0.23
CA ALA A 143 -10.40 0.75 0.58
C ALA A 143 -11.45 1.79 1.03
N PHE A 144 -11.17 3.09 0.92
CA PHE A 144 -12.01 4.20 1.39
C PHE A 144 -12.36 5.19 0.27
N GLU A 145 -12.04 4.86 -0.99
CA GLU A 145 -12.24 5.73 -2.16
C GLU A 145 -13.71 6.18 -2.31
N ASP A 146 -14.67 5.37 -1.86
CA ASP A 146 -16.10 5.65 -1.91
C ASP A 146 -16.56 6.83 -1.05
N VAL A 147 -15.76 7.25 -0.06
CA VAL A 147 -16.12 8.34 0.86
C VAL A 147 -15.23 9.57 0.76
N LEU A 148 -14.13 9.49 0.00
CA LEU A 148 -13.15 10.55 -0.10
C LEU A 148 -13.50 11.56 -1.20
N PRO A 149 -13.43 12.88 -0.91
CA PRO A 149 -13.50 13.89 -1.95
C PRO A 149 -12.30 13.79 -2.92
N GLU A 150 -12.52 14.19 -4.17
CA GLU A 150 -11.49 14.18 -5.22
C GLU A 150 -10.24 14.98 -4.80
N GLN A 151 -10.41 16.07 -4.06
CA GLN A 151 -9.29 16.89 -3.59
C GLN A 151 -8.35 16.11 -2.66
N VAL A 152 -8.89 15.23 -1.81
CA VAL A 152 -8.10 14.37 -0.92
C VAL A 152 -7.35 13.32 -1.73
N ILE A 153 -8.01 12.73 -2.72
CA ILE A 153 -7.40 11.74 -3.62
C ILE A 153 -6.25 12.39 -4.40
N GLN A 154 -6.46 13.59 -4.96
CA GLN A 154 -5.45 14.32 -5.69
C GLN A 154 -4.26 14.69 -4.79
N SER A 155 -4.52 15.21 -3.57
CA SER A 155 -3.46 15.51 -2.61
C SER A 155 -2.62 14.28 -2.24
N PHE A 156 -3.26 13.11 -2.13
CA PHE A 156 -2.54 11.84 -1.94
C PHE A 156 -1.67 11.48 -3.16
N GLN A 157 -2.16 11.69 -4.39
CA GLN A 157 -1.35 11.46 -5.59
C GLN A 157 -0.17 12.45 -5.68
N ASP A 158 -0.33 13.68 -5.24
CA ASP A 158 0.73 14.68 -5.23
C ASP A 158 1.81 14.31 -4.21
N LEU A 159 1.42 13.87 -3.00
CA LEU A 159 2.33 13.30 -2.01
C LEU A 159 3.10 12.09 -2.57
N ARG A 160 2.45 11.21 -3.33
CA ARG A 160 3.13 10.09 -3.97
C ARG A 160 4.17 10.55 -4.99
N ARG A 161 3.82 11.53 -5.82
CA ARG A 161 4.70 12.06 -6.88
C ARG A 161 5.89 12.82 -6.32
N SER A 162 5.74 13.54 -5.20
CA SER A 162 6.86 14.22 -4.54
C SER A 162 7.89 13.24 -3.97
N LEU A 163 7.50 11.99 -3.74
CA LEU A 163 8.33 10.89 -3.28
C LEU A 163 8.75 9.97 -4.44
N ALA A 164 9.12 10.56 -5.59
CA ALA A 164 9.54 9.81 -6.77
C ALA A 164 10.67 8.83 -6.42
N PRO A 165 10.59 7.56 -6.90
CA PRO A 165 11.61 6.56 -6.59
C PRO A 165 12.91 6.94 -7.29
N THR A 166 14.02 6.83 -6.58
CA THR A 166 15.34 6.93 -7.19
C THR A 166 15.63 5.63 -7.95
N CYS A 167 15.76 5.71 -9.27
CA CYS A 167 15.98 4.55 -10.15
C CYS A 167 17.40 3.97 -10.04
N ASP A 168 18.34 4.73 -9.47
CA ASP A 168 19.78 4.47 -9.57
C ASP A 168 20.39 3.82 -8.33
N ALA A 169 19.61 3.59 -7.27
CA ALA A 169 20.12 2.97 -6.06
C ALA A 169 19.95 1.44 -6.15
N PRO A 170 21.01 0.63 -6.33
CA PRO A 170 20.98 -0.71 -5.79
C PRO A 170 20.62 -0.57 -4.31
N MET A 171 19.47 -1.11 -3.90
CA MET A 171 19.05 -1.09 -2.51
C MET A 171 19.99 -1.96 -1.69
N THR A 172 21.17 -1.44 -1.34
CA THR A 172 21.84 -1.84 -0.11
C THR A 172 20.92 -1.36 1.00
N MET A 173 20.18 -2.28 1.60
CA MET A 173 19.35 -2.00 2.77
C MET A 173 20.17 -1.22 3.77
N SER A 174 19.84 0.06 3.99
CA SER A 174 20.43 0.82 5.08
C SER A 174 20.09 0.07 6.37
N SER A 175 21.09 -0.24 7.18
CA SER A 175 20.97 -1.01 8.44
C SER A 175 19.89 -0.49 9.41
N LYS A 176 19.45 0.76 9.25
CA LYS A 176 18.30 1.36 9.96
C LYS A 176 16.95 0.76 9.54
N ALA A 177 16.75 0.50 8.25
CA ALA A 177 15.51 -0.09 7.74
C ALA A 177 15.40 -1.58 8.10
N GLU A 178 16.51 -2.30 8.15
CA GLU A 178 16.54 -3.70 8.63
C GLU A 178 16.21 -3.79 10.12
N ARG A 179 16.70 -2.85 10.95
CA ARG A 179 16.34 -2.77 12.37
C ARG A 179 14.86 -2.49 12.56
N SER A 180 14.31 -1.51 11.85
CA SER A 180 12.89 -1.16 11.98
C SER A 180 11.95 -2.25 11.43
N LEU A 181 12.39 -3.00 10.40
CA LEU A 181 11.68 -4.18 9.90
C LEU A 181 11.76 -5.35 10.88
N LYS A 182 12.94 -5.61 11.49
CA LYS A 182 13.09 -6.61 12.55
C LYS A 182 12.25 -6.27 13.77
N GLU A 183 12.27 -5.03 14.24
CA GLU A 183 11.41 -4.57 15.34
C GLU A 183 9.93 -4.73 14.99
N ALA A 184 9.51 -4.36 13.76
CA ALA A 184 8.13 -4.53 13.31
C ALA A 184 7.70 -6.01 13.17
N LEU A 185 8.64 -6.93 12.92
CA LEU A 185 8.40 -8.37 12.85
C LEU A 185 8.43 -9.02 14.24
N GLU A 186 9.26 -8.51 15.15
CA GLU A 186 9.37 -8.96 16.55
C GLU A 186 8.18 -8.49 17.41
N GLU A 187 7.61 -7.31 17.12
CA GLU A 187 6.42 -6.78 17.81
C GLU A 187 5.14 -7.58 17.47
N PHE A 188 5.16 -8.39 16.41
CA PHE A 188 4.03 -9.21 15.96
C PHE A 188 4.47 -10.64 15.60
N PRO A 189 4.81 -11.48 16.60
CA PRO A 189 5.06 -12.89 16.32
C PRO A 189 3.82 -13.50 15.68
N LEU A 190 3.97 -14.01 14.46
CA LEU A 190 2.98 -14.85 13.80
C LEU A 190 2.79 -16.08 14.71
N GLN A 191 1.75 -16.07 15.54
CA GLN A 191 1.29 -17.28 16.23
C GLN A 191 0.86 -18.27 15.15
N ALA A 192 1.77 -19.19 14.80
CA ALA A 192 1.44 -20.35 14.01
C ALA A 192 0.44 -21.19 14.83
N PRO A 193 -0.74 -21.55 14.29
CA PRO A 193 -1.61 -22.48 14.99
C PRO A 193 -0.91 -23.84 15.04
N ALA A 194 -0.69 -24.33 16.26
CA ALA A 194 -0.23 -25.69 16.50
C ALA A 194 -1.28 -26.67 15.95
N LEU A 195 -0.98 -27.29 14.81
CA LEU A 195 -1.72 -28.44 14.31
C LEU A 195 -1.23 -29.67 15.07
N THR A 196 -1.84 -29.95 16.22
CA THR A 196 -1.76 -31.25 16.87
C THR A 196 -2.58 -32.25 16.08
N TRP A 197 -1.90 -33.05 15.25
CA TRP A 197 -2.45 -34.29 14.73
C TRP A 197 -2.43 -35.32 15.86
N LEU A 198 -3.60 -35.62 16.42
CA LEU A 198 -3.81 -36.78 17.29
C LEU A 198 -3.83 -38.03 16.40
N LEU A 199 -2.89 -38.93 16.67
CA LEU A 199 -2.92 -40.34 16.32
C LEU A 199 -3.89 -41.09 17.24
#